data_AF-A0A1C5X9V9-F1
#
_entry.id   AF-A0A1C5X9V9-F1
#
_cell.length_a   1.000
_cell.length_b   1.000
_cell.length_c   1.000
_cell.angle_alpha   90.00
_cell.angle_beta   90.00
_cell.angle_gamma   90.00
#
_symmetry.space_group_name_H-M   'P 1'
#
loop_
_entity.id
_entity.type
_entity.pdbx_description
1 polymer ?
#
loop_
_entity_poly.entity_id
_entity_poly.type
_entity_poly.pdbx_seq_one_letter_code
_entity_poly.pdbx_strand_id
1 'polypeptide(L)' 'MEQKVIYNGQILTLTHFWATGEPCLWITDPEQIEMPKMEFVGGHPDEYCIFLKNLTETELAQITSLDGAPLDVKEELR' A
#
# COMPACT_ATOMS: atom_id res chain seq x y z
N MET A 1 -2.50 -8.29 -8.97
CA MET A 1 -1.09 -7.98 -9.26
C MET A 1 -0.39 -7.79 -7.94
N GLU A 2 0.80 -8.36 -7.75
CA GLU A 2 1.63 -8.09 -6.56
C GLU A 2 2.90 -7.40 -7.03
N GLN A 3 3.14 -6.18 -6.55
CA GLN A 3 4.30 -5.37 -6.94
C GLN A 3 4.91 -4.68 -5.72
N LYS A 4 6.23 -4.72 -5.59
CA LYS A 4 6.94 -3.93 -4.57
C LYS A 4 7.02 -2.46 -5.03
N VAL A 5 6.69 -1.57 -4.12
CA VAL A 5 6.67 -0.11 -4.35
C VAL A 5 7.31 0.61 -3.17
N ILE A 6 7.70 1.87 -3.38
CA ILE A 6 8.16 2.77 -2.33
C ILE A 6 7.06 3.79 -2.03
N TYR A 7 6.72 3.94 -0.75
CA TYR A 7 5.81 4.98 -0.24
C TYR A 7 6.33 5.51 1.10
N ASN A 8 6.43 6.83 1.25
CA ASN A 8 7.03 7.46 2.44
C ASN A 8 8.42 6.90 2.82
N GLY A 9 9.23 6.53 1.83
CA GLY A 9 10.56 5.94 2.02
C GLY A 9 10.57 4.48 2.50
N GLN A 10 9.40 3.84 2.60
CA GLN A 10 9.23 2.45 3.01
C GLN A 10 8.91 1.56 1.80
N ILE A 11 9.40 0.32 1.81
CA ILE A 11 9.04 -0.68 0.80
C ILE A 11 7.75 -1.38 1.24
N LEU A 12 6.72 -1.32 0.41
CA LEU A 12 5.43 -1.96 0.61
C LEU A 12 5.09 -2.85 -0.59
N THR A 13 4.07 -3.70 -0.44
CA THR A 13 3.53 -4.50 -1.54
C THR A 13 2.21 -3.92 -2.00
N LEU A 14 2.17 -3.34 -3.20
CA LEU A 14 0.91 -3.03 -3.87
C LEU A 14 0.24 -4.34 -4.29
N THR A 15 -0.93 -4.61 -3.71
CA THR A 15 -1.73 -5.82 -3.96
C THR A 15 -3.22 -5.52 -3.79
N HIS A 16 -4.07 -6.52 -4.01
CA HIS A 16 -5.50 -6.42 -3.73
C HIS A 16 -5.82 -7.17 -2.44
N PHE A 17 -6.59 -6.54 -1.57
CA PHE A 17 -7.03 -7.15 -0.32
C PHE A 17 -7.92 -8.35 -0.63
N TRP A 18 -7.60 -9.52 -0.06
CA TRP A 18 -8.20 -10.79 -0.45
C TRP A 18 -9.72 -10.87 -0.21
N ALA A 19 -10.25 -10.14 0.79
CA ALA A 19 -11.66 -10.23 1.15
C ALA A 19 -12.57 -9.35 0.27
N THR A 20 -12.11 -8.16 -0.12
CA THR A 20 -12.92 -7.18 -0.87
C THR A 20 -12.43 -6.94 -2.29
N GLY A 21 -11.22 -7.37 -2.61
CA GLY A 21 -10.53 -7.03 -3.86
C GLY A 21 -10.02 -5.60 -3.89
N GLU A 22 -10.13 -4.82 -2.81
CA GLU A 22 -9.71 -3.42 -2.84
C GLU A 22 -8.19 -3.29 -2.91
N PRO A 23 -7.65 -2.41 -3.76
CA PRO A 23 -6.21 -2.23 -3.85
C PRO A 23 -5.66 -1.59 -2.57
N CYS A 24 -4.54 -2.12 -2.08
CA CYS A 24 -3.89 -1.68 -0.86
C CYS A 24 -2.36 -1.81 -0.93
N LEU A 25 -1.68 -1.08 -0.06
CA LEU A 25 -0.26 -1.22 0.21
C LEU A 25 -0.09 -2.09 1.45
N TRP A 26 0.36 -3.33 1.27
CA TRP A 26 0.59 -4.31 2.33
C TRP A 26 1.99 -4.16 2.93
N ILE A 27 2.11 -4.36 4.25
CA ILE A 27 3.40 -4.29 4.94
C ILE A 27 4.39 -5.35 4.45
N THR A 28 5.67 -5.09 4.62
CA THR A 28 6.76 -6.04 4.39
C THR A 28 7.67 -6.19 5.60
N ASP A 29 7.55 -5.29 6.56
CA ASP A 29 8.25 -5.27 7.83
C ASP A 29 7.26 -4.95 8.97
N PRO A 30 7.28 -5.67 10.11
CA PRO A 30 6.43 -5.37 11.26
C PRO A 30 6.53 -3.95 11.82
N GLU A 31 7.67 -3.26 11.66
CA GLU A 31 7.82 -1.87 12.13
C GLU A 31 6.90 -0.88 11.38
N GLN A 32 6.40 -1.28 10.21
CA GLN A 32 5.55 -0.43 9.36
C GLN A 32 4.13 -0.26 9.92
N ILE A 33 3.72 -1.03 10.93
CA ILE A 33 2.38 -0.91 11.54
C ILE A 33 2.12 0.47 12.15
N GLU A 34 3.19 1.21 12.48
CA GLU A 34 3.10 2.56 13.06
C GLU A 34 2.93 3.66 11.99
N MET A 35 2.97 3.31 10.70
CA MET A 35 2.74 4.28 9.62
C MET A 35 1.31 4.84 9.66
N PRO A 36 1.11 6.12 9.32
CA PRO A 36 -0.22 6.70 9.21
C PRO A 36 -1.11 5.93 8.24
N LYS A 37 -2.41 5.82 8.57
CA LYS A 37 -3.46 5.16 7.75
C LYS A 37 -3.29 3.65 7.59
N MET A 38 -2.40 3.03 8.36
CA MET A 38 -2.30 1.59 8.41
C MET A 38 -3.54 1.02 9.10
N GLU A 39 -4.15 0.01 8.48
CA GLU A 39 -5.35 -0.66 8.97
C GLU A 39 -5.04 -2.13 9.23
N PHE A 40 -5.46 -2.62 10.40
CA PHE A 40 -5.41 -4.03 10.74
C PHE A 40 -6.54 -4.76 10.01
N VAL A 41 -6.20 -5.77 9.21
CA VAL A 41 -7.13 -6.42 8.29
C VAL A 41 -7.34 -7.92 8.52
N GLY A 42 -6.67 -8.56 9.48
CA GLY A 42 -7.04 -9.93 9.85
C GLY A 42 -6.10 -10.74 10.75
N GLY A 43 -6.38 -12.04 10.84
CA GLY A 43 -6.11 -12.95 11.97
C GLY A 43 -4.65 -13.22 12.41
N HIS A 44 -3.66 -12.49 11.89
CA HIS A 44 -2.28 -12.54 12.33
C HIS A 44 -1.73 -11.13 12.60
N PRO A 45 -0.82 -10.92 13.59
CA PRO A 45 -0.33 -9.58 13.95
C PRO A 45 0.41 -8.78 12.86
N ASP A 46 0.67 -9.36 11.69
CA ASP A 46 1.31 -8.71 10.54
C ASP A 46 0.32 -8.46 9.37
N GLU A 47 -0.98 -8.69 9.58
CA GLU A 47 -2.00 -8.42 8.56
C GLU A 47 -2.43 -6.96 8.62
N TYR A 48 -1.61 -6.10 8.04
CA TYR A 48 -1.83 -4.66 7.95
C TYR A 48 -1.66 -4.15 6.51
N CYS A 49 -2.52 -3.22 6.11
CA CYS A 49 -2.36 -2.51 4.86
C CYS A 49 -2.89 -1.07 4.90
N ILE A 50 -2.47 -0.25 3.93
CA ILE A 50 -3.05 1.07 3.66
C ILE A 50 -3.91 0.93 2.40
N PHE A 51 -5.23 1.11 2.51
CA PHE A 51 -6.09 1.11 1.32
C PHE A 51 -5.84 2.34 0.45
N LEU A 52 -5.73 2.16 -0.86
CA LEU A 52 -5.45 3.27 -1.78
C LEU A 52 -6.58 4.33 -1.77
N LYS A 53 -7.83 3.92 -1.54
CA LYS A 53 -8.99 4.83 -1.41
C LYS A 53 -8.87 5.83 -0.25
N ASN A 54 -8.02 5.52 0.74
CA ASN A 54 -7.78 6.37 1.91
C ASN A 54 -6.59 7.33 1.72
N LEU A 55 -5.90 7.24 0.59
CA LEU A 55 -4.84 8.15 0.20
C LEU A 55 -5.40 9.31 -0.63
N THR A 56 -4.90 10.51 -0.36
CA THR A 56 -5.13 11.69 -1.18
C THR A 56 -4.40 11.57 -2.52
N GLU A 57 -4.76 12.39 -3.50
CA GLU A 57 -4.06 12.39 -4.80
C GLU A 57 -2.56 12.67 -4.66
N THR A 58 -2.17 13.52 -3.71
CA THR A 58 -0.75 13.83 -3.44
C THR A 58 -0.02 12.64 -2.84
N GLU A 59 -0.65 11.88 -1.95
CA GLU A 59 -0.05 10.68 -1.38
C GLU A 59 0.05 9.56 -2.41
N LEU A 60 -0.97 9.39 -3.26
CA LEU A 60 -0.92 8.45 -4.37
C LEU A 60 0.24 8.78 -5.33
N ALA A 61 0.47 10.06 -5.62
CA ALA A 61 1.58 10.51 -6.47
C ALA A 61 2.98 10.30 -5.87
N GLN A 62 3.09 10.01 -4.57
CA GLN A 62 4.36 9.68 -3.92
C GLN A 62 4.72 8.20 -4.04
N ILE A 63 3.79 7.36 -4.52
CA ILE A 63 4.04 5.95 -4.73
C ILE A 63 4.92 5.78 -5.98
N THR A 64 6.05 5.12 -5.80
CA THR A 64 7.04 4.91 -6.86
C THR A 64 7.43 3.44 -6.97
N SER A 65 8.02 3.06 -8.10
CA SER A 65 8.69 1.78 -8.23
C SER A 65 9.93 1.73 -7.34
N LEU A 66 10.56 0.55 -7.21
CA LEU A 66 11.82 0.41 -6.46
C LEU A 66 12.97 1.27 -7.03
N ASP A 67 12.90 1.63 -8.32
CA ASP A 67 13.88 2.50 -8.98
C ASP A 67 13.54 4.00 -8.84
N GLY A 68 12.47 4.33 -8.09
CA GLY A 68 12.01 5.70 -7.87
C GLY A 68 11.19 6.30 -9.01
N ALA A 69 10.78 5.49 -10.00
CA ALA A 69 9.92 5.96 -11.08
C ALA A 69 8.48 6.15 -10.56
N PRO A 70 7.79 7.26 -10.87
CA PRO A 70 6.39 7.45 -10.50
C PRO A 70 5.50 6.33 -11.05
N LEU A 71 4.58 5.82 -10.23
CA LEU A 71 3.59 4.83 -10.64
C LEU A 71 2.21 5.47 -10.69
N ASP A 72 1.49 5.25 -11.79
CA ASP A 72 0.08 5.64 -11.89
C ASP A 72 -0.81 4.57 -11.27
N VAL A 73 -0.96 4.66 -9.94
CA VAL A 73 -1.79 3.71 -9.16
C VAL A 73 -3.28 4.04 -9.19
N LYS A 74 -3.68 5.16 -9.82
CA LYS A 74 -5.11 5.53 -9.90
C LYS A 74 -5.88 4.58 -10.80
N GLU A 75 -5.22 3.92 -11.74
CA GLU A 75 -5.82 2.86 -12.57
C GLU A 75 -6.34 1.69 -11.74
N GLU A 76 -5.74 1.42 -10.56
CA GLU A 76 -6.17 0.35 -9.65
C GLU A 76 -7.47 0.68 -8.90
N LEU A 77 -7.87 1.96 -8.86
CA LEU A 77 -9.09 2.43 -8.17
C LEU A 77 -10.35 2.37 -9.06
N ARG A 78 -10.26 1.81 -10.27
CA ARG A 78 -11.32 1.81 -11.28
C ARG A 78 -12.33 0.68 -11.13
#